data_AF-A0A0S7X4D0-F1
#
_entry.id   AF-A0A0S7X4D0-F1
#
_cell.length_a   1.000
_cell.length_b   1.000
_cell.length_c   1.000
_cell.angle_alpha   90.00
_cell.angle_beta   90.00
_cell.angle_gamma   90.00
#
_symmetry.space_group_name_H-M   'P 1'
#
loop_
_entity.id
_entity.type
_entity.pdbx_description
1 polymer ?
#
loop_
_entity_poly.entity_id
_entity_poly.type
_entity_poly.pdbx_seq_one_letter_code
_entity_poly.pdbx_strand_id
1 'polypeptide(L)'
;MNLNDLINFLISPPLTSGLKILKAIFLSFTLVFSGFIIWVSLKSTFLKRLFIWDIIEVLTSRAFKLGEYAKKWKKIKSRLEKKSEAEAKLAILEADSLFDEILEKGGYLGEDLEEKLKKLTPASLPNLKEVYQAHQIRDNIVRDPTYKLDLKEAEKNLRIYEKALTYLEAL
;
A
#
# COMPACT_ATOMS: atom_id res chain seq x y z
N MET A 1 -25.14 33.45 -42.73
CA MET A 1 -25.31 33.92 -41.34
C MET A 1 -23.99 33.66 -40.64
N ASN A 2 -23.30 34.71 -40.19
CA ASN A 2 -21.93 34.59 -39.70
C ASN A 2 -21.93 34.07 -38.25
N LEU A 3 -20.86 33.39 -37.83
CA LEU A 3 -20.78 32.80 -36.48
C LEU A 3 -20.97 33.86 -35.38
N ASN A 4 -20.42 35.05 -35.61
CA ASN A 4 -20.56 36.19 -34.70
C ASN A 4 -22.00 36.72 -34.63
N ASP A 5 -22.78 36.61 -35.71
CA ASP A 5 -24.19 37.03 -35.73
C ASP A 5 -25.06 36.06 -34.94
N LEU A 6 -24.76 34.75 -35.01
CA LEU A 6 -25.40 33.73 -34.19
C LEU A 6 -25.09 33.94 -32.71
N ILE A 7 -23.83 34.21 -32.37
CA ILE A 7 -23.41 34.48 -30.99
C ILE A 7 -24.09 35.75 -30.45
N ASN A 8 -24.11 36.84 -31.23
CA ASN A 8 -24.77 38.09 -30.85
C ASN A 8 -26.30 37.93 -30.71
N PHE A 9 -26.92 37.11 -31.56
CA PHE A 9 -28.34 36.76 -31.46
C PHE A 9 -28.63 35.93 -30.20
N LEU A 10 -27.77 34.96 -29.86
CA LEU A 10 -27.88 34.15 -28.65
C LEU A 10 -27.65 34.96 -27.36
N ILE A 11 -26.81 36.01 -27.42
CA ILE A 11 -26.53 36.92 -26.31
C ILE A 11 -27.53 38.10 -26.28
N SER A 12 -28.48 38.15 -27.21
CA SER A 12 -29.43 39.26 -27.28
C SER A 12 -30.27 39.39 -25.98
N PRO A 13 -30.58 40.63 -25.52
CA PRO A 13 -31.29 40.89 -24.27
C PRO A 13 -32.63 40.15 -24.07
N PRO A 14 -33.51 39.99 -25.11
CA PRO A 14 -34.76 39.26 -24.92
C PRO A 14 -34.55 37.76 -24.71
N LEU A 15 -33.56 37.14 -25.40
CA LEU A 15 -33.27 35.71 -25.26
C LEU A 15 -32.58 35.40 -23.93
N THR A 16 -31.63 36.25 -23.52
CA THR A 16 -30.94 36.09 -22.22
C THR A 16 -31.89 36.24 -21.03
N SER A 17 -32.95 37.04 -21.15
CA SER A 17 -33.96 37.18 -20.11
C SER A 17 -34.75 35.89 -19.87
N GLY A 18 -35.18 35.20 -20.94
CA GLY A 18 -35.80 33.87 -20.84
C GLY A 18 -34.84 32.80 -20.30
N LEU A 19 -33.56 32.86 -20.68
CA LEU A 19 -32.53 31.93 -20.20
C LEU A 19 -32.19 32.11 -18.71
N LYS A 20 -32.32 33.31 -18.13
CA LYS A 20 -32.09 33.55 -16.70
C LYS A 20 -33.08 32.76 -15.83
N ILE A 21 -34.35 32.73 -16.22
CA ILE A 21 -35.40 31.97 -15.52
C ILE A 21 -35.12 30.47 -15.61
N LEU A 22 -34.79 29.99 -16.81
CA LEU A 22 -34.44 28.59 -17.02
C LEU A 22 -33.23 28.15 -16.18
N LYS A 23 -32.17 28.97 -16.15
CA LYS A 23 -30.98 28.72 -15.31
C LYS A 23 -31.33 28.68 -13.82
N ALA A 24 -32.20 29.59 -13.35
CA ALA A 24 -32.66 29.59 -11.96
C ALA A 24 -33.38 28.28 -11.61
N ILE A 25 -34.24 27.77 -12.50
CA ILE A 25 -34.94 26.49 -12.32
C ILE A 25 -33.93 25.33 -12.22
N PHE A 26 -32.96 25.24 -13.14
CA PHE A 26 -31.93 24.20 -13.09
C PHE A 26 -31.07 24.27 -11.82
N LEU A 27 -30.74 25.48 -11.36
CA LEU A 27 -29.98 25.68 -10.13
C LEU A 27 -30.76 25.21 -8.90
N SER A 28 -32.05 25.56 -8.82
CA SER A 28 -32.93 25.10 -7.74
C SER A 28 -33.06 23.58 -7.73
N PHE A 29 -33.26 22.96 -8.90
CA PHE A 29 -33.31 21.50 -9.01
C PHE A 29 -32.00 20.84 -8.55
N THR A 30 -30.86 21.41 -8.95
CA THR A 30 -29.54 20.90 -8.55
C THR A 30 -29.36 20.93 -7.04
N LEU A 31 -29.75 22.03 -6.38
CA LEU A 31 -29.69 22.15 -4.92
C LEU A 31 -30.60 21.14 -4.21
N VAL A 32 -31.83 20.96 -4.69
CA VAL A 32 -32.78 19.99 -4.13
C VAL A 32 -32.27 18.56 -4.27
N PHE A 33 -31.80 18.18 -5.46
CA PHE A 33 -31.24 16.85 -5.68
C PHE A 33 -29.96 16.61 -4.87
N SER A 34 -29.08 17.61 -4.77
CA SER A 34 -27.86 17.51 -3.97
C SER A 34 -28.18 17.31 -2.48
N GLY A 35 -29.12 18.09 -1.94
CA GLY A 35 -29.59 17.94 -0.57
C GLY A 35 -30.26 16.58 -0.32
N PHE A 36 -31.06 16.10 -1.28
CA PHE A 36 -31.68 14.78 -1.22
C PHE A 36 -30.64 13.65 -1.23
N ILE A 37 -29.63 13.72 -2.10
CA ILE A 37 -28.52 12.76 -2.15
C ILE A 37 -27.76 12.75 -0.83
N ILE A 38 -27.46 13.92 -0.25
CA ILE A 38 -26.79 14.02 1.06
C ILE A 38 -27.68 13.41 2.14
N TRP A 39 -28.98 13.71 2.16
CA TRP A 39 -29.92 13.16 3.14
C TRP A 39 -30.01 11.64 3.06
N VAL A 40 -30.16 11.08 1.86
CA VAL A 40 -30.13 9.64 1.61
C VAL A 40 -28.78 9.06 2.03
N SER A 41 -27.66 9.70 1.71
CA SER A 41 -26.32 9.20 2.06
C SER A 41 -26.09 9.15 3.57
N LEU A 42 -26.64 10.10 4.33
CA LEU A 42 -26.51 10.13 5.78
C LEU A 42 -27.45 9.16 6.49
N LYS A 43 -28.69 9.03 5.99
CA LYS A 43 -29.75 8.26 6.64
C LYS A 43 -29.85 6.81 6.16
N SER A 44 -29.40 6.53 4.94
CA SER A 44 -29.47 5.20 4.34
C SER A 44 -28.38 4.29 4.90
N THR A 45 -28.80 3.36 5.76
CA THR A 45 -27.99 2.22 6.19
C THR A 45 -27.57 1.32 5.02
N PHE A 46 -28.18 1.44 3.84
CA PHE A 46 -27.83 0.65 2.66
C PHE A 46 -26.51 1.10 2.03
N LEU A 47 -26.29 2.41 1.83
CA LEU A 47 -25.03 2.94 1.29
C LEU A 47 -23.86 2.70 2.25
N LYS A 48 -24.09 2.91 3.56
CA LYS A 48 -23.11 2.53 4.57
C LYS A 48 -22.79 1.03 4.50
N ARG A 49 -23.80 0.20 4.22
CA ARG A 49 -23.57 -1.23 4.15
C ARG A 49 -22.81 -1.68 2.91
N LEU A 50 -23.08 -1.05 1.76
CA LEU A 50 -22.52 -1.41 0.46
C LEU A 50 -21.08 -0.91 0.25
N PHE A 51 -20.68 0.18 0.91
CA PHE A 51 -19.38 0.82 0.66
C PHE A 51 -18.53 0.97 1.92
N ILE A 52 -19.15 1.28 3.07
CA ILE A 52 -18.40 1.57 4.29
C ILE A 52 -17.94 0.29 4.99
N TRP A 53 -18.73 -0.79 4.99
CA TRP A 53 -18.26 -2.08 5.55
C TRP A 53 -17.05 -2.61 4.78
N ASP A 54 -17.10 -2.65 3.45
CA ASP A 54 -16.00 -3.14 2.63
C ASP A 54 -14.73 -2.30 2.82
N ILE A 55 -14.84 -0.97 2.84
CA ILE A 55 -13.69 -0.09 3.08
C ILE A 55 -13.15 -0.25 4.50
N ILE A 56 -14.02 -0.31 5.51
CA ILE A 56 -13.59 -0.50 6.90
C ILE A 56 -12.94 -1.87 7.08
N GLU A 57 -13.47 -2.93 6.49
CA GLU A 57 -12.93 -4.28 6.57
C GLU A 57 -11.54 -4.36 5.91
N VAL A 58 -11.38 -3.77 4.72
CA VAL A 58 -10.08 -3.70 4.05
C VAL A 58 -9.09 -2.86 4.86
N LEU A 59 -9.51 -1.70 5.39
CA LEU A 59 -8.65 -0.85 6.20
C LEU A 59 -8.26 -1.49 7.53
N THR A 60 -9.22 -2.07 8.25
CA THR A 60 -8.97 -2.72 9.55
C THR A 60 -8.13 -3.98 9.38
N SER A 61 -8.37 -4.79 8.36
CA SER A 61 -7.55 -5.98 8.07
C SER A 61 -6.12 -5.59 7.67
N ARG A 62 -5.94 -4.53 6.85
CA ARG A 62 -4.62 -3.99 6.54
C ARG A 62 -3.91 -3.49 7.80
N ALA A 63 -4.58 -2.65 8.60
CA ALA A 63 -4.03 -2.12 9.84
C ALA A 63 -3.66 -3.22 10.84
N PHE A 64 -4.49 -4.26 10.97
CA PHE A 64 -4.20 -5.41 11.80
C PHE A 64 -2.96 -6.17 11.33
N LYS A 65 -2.87 -6.48 10.02
CA LYS A 65 -1.71 -7.16 9.42
C LYS A 65 -0.41 -6.37 9.59
N LEU A 66 -0.45 -5.05 9.36
CA LEU A 66 0.71 -4.18 9.61
C LEU A 66 1.14 -4.23 11.08
N GLY A 67 0.18 -4.23 12.00
CA GLY A 67 0.45 -4.43 13.43
C GLY A 67 1.09 -5.78 13.74
N GLU A 68 0.69 -6.85 13.05
CA GLU A 68 1.32 -8.18 13.19
C GLU A 68 2.74 -8.21 12.62
N TYR A 69 2.98 -7.63 11.44
CA TYR A 69 4.32 -7.54 10.85
C TYR A 69 5.28 -6.73 11.72
N ALA A 70 4.85 -5.58 12.24
CA ALA A 70 5.63 -4.78 13.17
C ALA A 70 5.97 -5.55 14.46
N LYS A 71 5.03 -6.35 14.98
CA LYS A 71 5.29 -7.23 16.15
C LYS A 71 6.29 -8.33 15.82
N LYS A 72 6.13 -9.02 14.68
CA LYS A 72 7.09 -10.05 14.19
C LYS A 72 8.48 -9.44 14.04
N TRP A 73 8.58 -8.28 13.40
CA TRP A 73 9.84 -7.56 13.20
C TRP A 73 10.51 -7.15 14.51
N LYS A 74 9.75 -6.64 15.48
CA LYS A 74 10.28 -6.32 16.82
C LYS A 74 10.88 -7.55 17.50
N LYS A 75 10.23 -8.72 17.37
CA LYS A 75 10.73 -9.99 17.90
C LYS A 75 12.02 -10.43 17.19
N ILE A 76 12.10 -10.26 15.87
CA ILE A 76 13.31 -10.53 15.09
C ILE A 76 14.47 -9.68 15.60
N LYS A 77 14.27 -8.37 15.76
CA LYS A 77 15.32 -7.47 16.27
C LYS A 77 15.79 -7.83 17.68
N SER A 78 14.86 -8.20 18.58
CA SER A 78 15.23 -8.51 19.97
C SER A 78 16.11 -9.76 20.10
N ARG A 79 16.18 -10.61 19.07
CA ARG A 79 17.14 -11.73 19.03
C ARG A 79 18.59 -11.25 19.01
N LEU A 80 18.89 -10.12 18.37
CA LEU A 80 20.25 -9.55 18.36
C LEU A 80 20.69 -9.05 19.73
N GLU A 81 19.74 -8.69 20.62
CA GLU A 81 20.05 -8.24 21.98
C GLU A 81 20.70 -9.35 22.83
N LYS A 82 20.45 -10.61 22.47
CA LYS A 82 21.04 -11.79 23.13
C LYS A 82 22.51 -12.01 22.80
N LYS A 83 23.07 -11.25 21.84
CA LYS A 83 24.49 -11.29 21.43
C LYS A 83 25.06 -12.70 21.19
N SER A 84 24.23 -13.59 20.65
CA SER A 84 24.59 -14.97 20.33
C SER A 84 24.53 -15.19 18.82
N GLU A 85 25.54 -15.88 18.28
CA GLU A 85 25.61 -16.26 16.87
C GLU A 85 24.36 -17.05 16.43
N ALA A 86 23.88 -17.97 17.28
CA ALA A 86 22.70 -18.79 16.98
C ALA A 86 21.43 -17.94 16.86
N GLU A 87 21.25 -16.97 17.76
CA GLU A 87 20.10 -16.05 17.73
C GLU A 87 20.19 -15.06 16.56
N ALA A 88 21.39 -14.63 16.20
CA ALA A 88 21.63 -13.79 15.03
C ALA A 88 21.30 -14.51 13.72
N LYS A 89 21.69 -15.79 13.59
CA LYS A 89 21.31 -16.64 12.46
C LYS A 89 19.80 -16.78 12.37
N LEU A 90 19.13 -17.11 13.48
CA LEU A 90 17.68 -17.20 13.54
C LEU A 90 17.00 -15.88 13.15
N ALA A 91 17.54 -14.74 13.56
CA ALA A 91 17.01 -13.44 13.19
C ALA A 91 17.03 -13.22 11.66
N ILE A 92 18.12 -13.61 10.98
CA ILE A 92 18.21 -13.52 9.51
C ILE A 92 17.20 -14.46 8.85
N LEU A 93 17.08 -15.71 9.31
CA LEU A 93 16.12 -16.67 8.76
C LEU A 93 14.68 -16.17 8.88
N GLU A 94 14.33 -15.61 10.04
CA GLU A 94 12.99 -15.05 10.28
C GLU A 94 12.74 -13.77 9.49
N ALA A 95 13.76 -12.91 9.30
CA ALA A 95 13.65 -11.71 8.48
C ALA A 95 13.40 -12.04 7.00
N ASP A 96 14.14 -13.00 6.46
CA ASP A 96 13.99 -13.52 5.10
C ASP A 96 12.60 -14.12 4.89
N SER A 97 12.13 -14.94 5.84
CA SER A 97 10.78 -15.52 5.80
C SER A 97 9.67 -14.48 5.91
N LEU A 98 9.82 -13.45 6.76
CA LEU A 98 8.84 -12.36 6.87
C LEU A 98 8.76 -11.56 5.56
N PHE A 99 9.91 -11.27 4.95
CA PHE A 99 9.96 -10.58 3.68
C PHE A 99 9.29 -11.40 2.57
N ASP A 100 9.54 -12.71 2.53
CA ASP A 100 8.91 -13.62 1.57
C ASP A 100 7.37 -13.68 1.73
N GLU A 101 6.88 -13.74 2.96
CA GLU A 101 5.44 -13.68 3.29
C GLU A 101 4.80 -12.38 2.76
N ILE A 102 5.49 -11.24 2.93
CA ILE A 102 4.99 -9.94 2.51
C ILE A 102 4.97 -9.81 0.99
N LEU A 103 6.01 -10.31 0.29
CA LEU A 103 6.01 -10.36 -1.17
C LEU A 103 4.85 -11.22 -1.71
N GLU A 104 4.61 -12.38 -1.11
CA GLU A 104 3.50 -13.26 -1.50
C GLU A 104 2.14 -12.58 -1.30
N LYS A 105 1.93 -11.91 -0.15
CA LYS A 105 0.72 -11.11 0.10
C LYS A 105 0.59 -9.91 -0.82
N GLY A 106 1.71 -9.38 -1.32
CA GLY A 106 1.77 -8.33 -2.35
C GLY A 106 1.46 -8.83 -3.77
N GLY A 107 1.25 -10.13 -3.97
CA GLY A 107 0.93 -10.73 -5.27
C GLY A 107 2.16 -11.23 -6.05
N TYR A 108 3.36 -11.18 -5.46
CA TYR A 108 4.55 -11.78 -6.07
C TYR A 108 4.57 -13.28 -5.76
N LEU A 109 4.05 -14.07 -6.69
CA LEU A 109 4.01 -15.53 -6.59
C LEU A 109 5.34 -16.15 -7.06
N GLY A 110 5.73 -17.29 -6.52
CA GLY A 110 6.93 -18.06 -6.87
C GLY A 110 7.10 -19.24 -5.90
N GLU A 111 7.86 -20.26 -6.28
CA GLU A 111 8.12 -21.43 -5.42
C GLU A 111 8.99 -21.05 -4.21
N ASP A 112 9.92 -20.13 -4.40
CA ASP A 112 10.79 -19.60 -3.35
C ASP A 112 10.99 -18.08 -3.47
N LEU A 113 11.70 -17.52 -2.50
CA LEU A 113 12.02 -16.09 -2.48
C LEU A 113 12.90 -15.70 -3.68
N GLU A 114 13.79 -16.57 -4.16
CA GLU A 114 14.67 -16.27 -5.30
C GLU A 114 13.86 -16.04 -6.59
N GLU A 115 12.85 -16.88 -6.85
CA GLU A 115 11.92 -16.70 -7.96
C GLU A 115 11.09 -15.42 -7.86
N LYS A 116 10.65 -15.07 -6.66
CA LYS A 116 9.90 -13.81 -6.42
C LYS A 116 10.80 -12.61 -6.65
N LEU A 117 12.05 -12.64 -6.17
CA LEU A 117 13.02 -11.56 -6.37
C LEU A 117 13.33 -11.34 -7.86
N LYS A 118 13.37 -12.39 -8.68
CA LYS A 118 13.62 -12.29 -10.15
C LYS A 118 12.53 -11.51 -10.88
N LYS A 119 11.32 -11.44 -10.31
CA LYS A 119 10.18 -10.70 -10.86
C LYS A 119 10.19 -9.22 -10.45
N LEU A 120 10.98 -8.86 -9.44
CA LEU A 120 11.11 -7.48 -8.98
C LEU A 120 12.05 -6.70 -9.90
N THR A 121 11.79 -5.40 -9.98
CA THR A 121 12.66 -4.43 -10.64
C THR A 121 13.15 -3.39 -9.63
N PRO A 122 14.24 -2.65 -9.93
CA PRO A 122 14.66 -1.54 -9.08
C PRO A 122 13.57 -0.45 -8.88
N ALA A 123 12.60 -0.37 -9.78
CA ALA A 123 11.45 0.52 -9.65
C ALA A 123 10.43 0.04 -8.61
N SER A 124 10.28 -1.28 -8.43
CA SER A 124 9.39 -1.87 -7.43
C SER A 124 10.07 -2.12 -6.09
N LEU A 125 11.40 -2.19 -6.04
CA LEU A 125 12.19 -2.28 -4.81
C LEU A 125 13.59 -1.65 -4.99
N PRO A 126 13.84 -0.44 -4.47
CA PRO A 126 15.09 0.28 -4.71
C PRO A 126 16.34 -0.43 -4.20
N ASN A 127 16.25 -1.18 -3.11
CA ASN A 127 17.35 -1.94 -2.52
C ASN A 127 17.38 -3.41 -2.93
N LEU A 128 16.77 -3.77 -4.07
CA LEU A 128 16.69 -5.15 -4.56
C LEU A 128 18.04 -5.88 -4.58
N LYS A 129 19.11 -5.22 -5.04
CA LYS A 129 20.46 -5.81 -5.07
C LYS A 129 20.99 -6.13 -3.67
N GLU A 130 20.71 -5.27 -2.69
CA GLU A 130 21.11 -5.50 -1.30
C GLU A 130 20.32 -6.69 -0.73
N VAL A 131 19.01 -6.78 -1.04
CA VAL A 131 18.16 -7.90 -0.60
C VAL A 131 18.64 -9.24 -1.16
N TYR A 132 19.07 -9.29 -2.42
CA TYR A 132 19.72 -10.49 -2.98
C TYR A 132 20.96 -10.92 -2.18
N GLN A 133 21.79 -9.97 -1.76
CA GLN A 133 22.96 -10.28 -0.94
C GLN A 133 22.56 -10.77 0.46
N ALA A 134 21.50 -10.19 1.03
CA ALA A 134 20.97 -10.62 2.32
C ALA A 134 20.41 -12.05 2.26
N HIS A 135 19.71 -12.38 1.18
CA HIS A 135 19.19 -13.72 0.90
C HIS A 135 20.31 -14.76 0.75
N GLN A 136 21.40 -14.42 0.07
CA GLN A 136 22.57 -15.30 -0.03
C GLN A 136 23.19 -15.65 1.34
N ILE A 137 23.23 -14.70 2.28
CA ILE A 137 23.71 -14.97 3.64
C ILE A 137 22.77 -15.97 4.34
N ARG A 138 21.45 -15.83 4.16
CA ARG A 138 20.47 -16.79 4.65
C ARG A 138 20.70 -18.18 4.07
N ASP A 139 20.96 -18.27 2.77
CA ASP A 139 21.27 -19.55 2.12
C ASP A 139 22.52 -20.21 2.67
N ASN A 140 23.58 -19.43 2.92
CA ASN A 140 24.79 -19.95 3.52
C ASN A 140 24.53 -20.51 4.93
N ILE A 141 23.72 -19.82 5.73
CA ILE A 141 23.33 -20.29 7.08
C ILE A 141 22.58 -21.62 7.02
N VAL A 142 21.68 -21.79 6.05
CA VAL A 142 20.89 -23.03 5.92
C VAL A 142 21.71 -24.17 5.33
N ARG A 143 22.56 -23.87 4.35
CA ARG A 143 23.35 -24.87 3.62
C ARG A 143 24.54 -25.38 4.43
N ASP A 144 25.18 -24.50 5.21
CA ASP A 144 26.37 -24.82 5.99
C ASP A 144 26.11 -24.60 7.50
N PRO A 145 25.91 -25.69 8.28
CA PRO A 145 25.74 -25.59 9.73
C PRO A 145 26.93 -24.96 10.46
N THR A 146 28.12 -24.97 9.85
CA THR A 146 29.35 -24.41 10.42
C THR A 146 29.60 -22.96 10.03
N TYR A 147 28.76 -22.39 9.15
CA TYR A 147 28.85 -21.01 8.68
C TYR A 147 28.99 -20.04 9.86
N LYS A 148 30.01 -19.19 9.87
CA LYS A 148 30.21 -18.20 10.93
C LYS A 148 29.57 -16.87 10.55
N LEU A 149 28.70 -16.38 11.42
CA LEU A 149 28.02 -15.10 11.24
C LEU A 149 28.44 -14.14 12.36
N ASP A 150 29.09 -13.04 11.99
CA ASP A 150 29.38 -11.98 12.95
C ASP A 150 28.12 -11.18 13.30
N LEU A 151 28.04 -10.67 14.53
CA LEU A 151 26.90 -9.90 14.99
C LEU A 151 26.73 -8.59 14.20
N LYS A 152 27.82 -7.94 13.77
CA LYS A 152 27.73 -6.71 12.96
C LYS A 152 27.23 -7.03 11.55
N GLU A 153 27.64 -8.17 11.01
CA GLU A 153 27.14 -8.65 9.72
C GLU A 153 25.65 -8.96 9.79
N ALA A 154 25.20 -9.61 10.87
CA ALA A 154 23.79 -9.87 11.11
C ALA A 154 22.98 -8.58 11.25
N GLU A 155 23.49 -7.59 11.98
CA GLU A 155 22.84 -6.28 12.11
C GLU A 155 22.73 -5.56 10.76
N LYS A 156 23.79 -5.59 9.95
CA LYS A 156 23.78 -5.03 8.59
C LYS A 156 22.76 -5.74 7.71
N ASN A 157 22.69 -7.07 7.79
CA ASN A 157 21.74 -7.88 7.02
C ASN A 157 20.29 -7.53 7.40
N LEU A 158 19.97 -7.45 8.70
CA LEU A 158 18.65 -7.03 9.15
C LEU A 158 18.28 -5.61 8.69
N ARG A 159 19.24 -4.67 8.64
CA ARG A 159 18.98 -3.31 8.13
C ARG A 159 18.59 -3.30 6.64
N ILE A 160 19.09 -4.25 5.85
CA ILE A 160 18.70 -4.41 4.45
C ILE A 160 17.24 -4.83 4.34
N TYR A 161 16.84 -5.85 5.11
CA TYR A 161 15.44 -6.27 5.18
C TYR A 161 14.55 -5.17 5.74
N GLU A 162 14.99 -4.45 6.77
CA GLU A 162 14.25 -3.31 7.33
C GLU A 162 13.93 -2.27 6.25
N LYS A 163 14.94 -1.86 5.50
CA LYS A 163 14.80 -0.88 4.42
C LYS A 163 13.82 -1.36 3.36
N ALA A 164 13.85 -2.65 3.01
CA ALA A 164 12.92 -3.23 2.06
C ALA A 164 11.48 -3.25 2.60
N LEU A 165 11.31 -3.69 3.84
CA LEU A 165 10.01 -3.79 4.51
C LEU A 165 9.35 -2.41 4.72
N THR A 166 10.13 -1.40 5.12
CA THR A 166 9.65 -0.02 5.23
C THR A 166 9.27 0.55 3.87
N TYR A 167 10.05 0.26 2.81
CA TYR A 167 9.69 0.69 1.45
C TYR A 167 8.36 0.08 0.98
N LEU A 168 8.09 -1.17 1.36
CA LEU A 168 6.83 -1.86 1.08
C LEU A 168 5.67 -1.45 2.01
N GLU A 169 5.86 -0.43 2.85
CA GLU A 169 4.91 0.02 3.88
C GLU A 169 4.46 -1.10 4.84
N ALA A 170 5.31 -2.12 5.06
CA ALA A 170 5.01 -3.23 5.96
C ALA A 170 5.43 -2.97 7.42
N LEU A 171 6.28 -1.96 7.63
CA LEU A 171 6.78 -1.45 8.91
C LEU A 171 6.69 0.07 8.94
#